data_AF-A0A833EAC2-F1
#
_entry.id   AF-A0A833EAC2-F1
#
_cell.length_a   1.000
_cell.length_b   1.000
_cell.length_c   1.000
_cell.angle_alpha   90.00
_cell.angle_beta   90.00
_cell.angle_gamma   90.00
#
_symmetry.space_group_name_H-M   'P 1'
#
loop_
_entity.id
_entity.type
_entity.pdbx_description
1 polymer ?
#
loop_
_entity_poly.entity_id
_entity_poly.type
_entity_poly.pdbx_seq_one_letter_code
_entity_poly.pdbx_strand_id
1 'polypeptide(L)'
;MERICVRCGRLLTQHENVGPLCLSCYLETRRVLCVPDRVSFEYCKHCGSIRIGYKWVEGGELDAASSRFLRWYLSERVTPCSSDVAAYSLVSVEPVTTPSWRTIYRVTFSVKLWGIDSTVFVQYSVDVRAKPTICQACKDVRGGDYNVLLQVRGETPKKLAEILSPVIEASSQIMGSIVDIIEYSNGVDFLLLDRGSASKIVRQLKKHYRLKVYSSGEDVGVTSRGRMRRRLVLSVHLEERRQ
;
A
#
# COMPACT_ATOMS: atom_id res chain seq x y z
N MET A 1 -26.43 33.69 37.73
CA MET A 1 -26.57 34.14 36.33
C MET A 1 -26.49 32.93 35.43
N GLU A 2 -27.52 32.71 34.62
CA GLU A 2 -27.51 31.68 33.59
C GLU A 2 -26.50 32.08 32.50
N ARG A 3 -25.62 31.15 32.11
CA ARG A 3 -24.69 31.37 31.00
C ARG A 3 -25.40 30.98 29.71
N ILE A 4 -25.33 31.83 28.68
CA ILE A 4 -25.92 31.59 27.37
C ILE A 4 -24.84 31.48 26.29
N CYS A 5 -25.10 30.68 25.26
CA CYS A 5 -24.25 30.57 24.09
C CYS A 5 -24.27 31.90 23.33
N VAL A 6 -23.09 32.50 23.12
CA VAL A 6 -22.97 33.80 22.45
C VAL A 6 -23.37 33.79 20.98
N ARG A 7 -23.50 32.61 20.35
CA ARG A 7 -23.88 32.47 18.94
C ARG A 7 -25.36 32.16 18.73
N CYS A 8 -25.96 31.29 19.54
CA CYS A 8 -27.33 30.82 19.32
C CYS A 8 -28.30 31.13 20.48
N GLY A 9 -27.84 31.75 21.56
CA GLY A 9 -28.66 32.11 22.72
C GLY A 9 -29.10 30.96 23.61
N ARG A 10 -28.75 29.69 23.29
CA ARG A 10 -29.09 28.53 24.13
C ARG A 10 -28.43 28.63 25.51
N LEU A 11 -29.16 28.27 26.56
CA LEU A 11 -28.61 28.09 27.91
C LEU A 11 -27.48 27.05 27.89
N LEU A 12 -26.35 27.38 28.54
CA LEU A 12 -25.19 26.52 28.63
C LEU A 12 -25.27 25.68 29.90
N THR A 13 -25.32 24.36 29.73
CA THR A 13 -25.15 23.39 30.81
C THR A 13 -23.67 23.21 31.11
N GLN A 14 -23.34 22.96 32.38
CA GLN A 14 -21.98 22.60 32.77
C GLN A 14 -21.52 21.32 32.06
N HIS A 15 -20.27 21.31 31.58
CA HIS A 15 -19.67 20.20 30.81
C HIS A 15 -20.30 19.93 29.42
N GLU A 16 -21.12 20.85 28.90
CA GLU A 16 -21.70 20.79 27.54
C GLU A 16 -21.40 22.05 26.70
N ASN A 17 -20.37 22.79 27.11
CA ASN A 17 -19.95 24.04 26.48
C ASN A 17 -18.42 24.16 26.44
N VAL A 18 -17.89 24.76 25.37
CA VAL A 18 -16.47 25.09 25.26
C VAL A 18 -16.35 26.62 25.29
N GLY A 19 -15.89 27.14 26.42
CA GLY A 19 -15.90 28.58 26.69
C GLY A 19 -17.31 29.17 26.56
N PRO A 20 -17.52 30.22 25.73
CA PRO A 20 -18.82 30.88 25.57
C PRO A 20 -19.76 30.20 24.55
N LEU A 21 -19.37 29.06 23.95
CA LEU A 21 -20.15 28.39 22.91
C LEU A 21 -20.70 27.04 23.40
N CYS A 22 -21.94 26.73 23.04
CA CYS A 22 -22.44 25.35 23.15
C CYS A 22 -21.70 24.43 22.17
N LEU A 23 -21.69 23.12 22.44
CA LEU A 23 -20.96 22.14 21.63
C LEU A 23 -21.29 22.21 20.13
N SER A 24 -22.56 22.30 19.74
CA SER A 24 -22.93 22.36 18.33
C SER A 24 -22.36 23.60 17.63
N CYS A 25 -22.50 24.78 18.26
CA CYS A 25 -21.95 26.02 17.71
C CYS A 25 -20.43 26.00 17.65
N TYR A 26 -19.77 25.40 18.64
CA TYR A 26 -18.32 25.25 18.66
C TYR A 26 -17.84 24.38 17.48
N LEU A 27 -18.45 23.21 17.28
CA LEU A 27 -18.05 22.27 16.22
C LEU A 27 -18.37 22.77 14.81
N GLU A 28 -19.45 23.53 14.64
CA GLU A 28 -19.79 24.14 13.34
C GLU A 28 -18.84 25.27 12.95
N THR A 29 -18.36 26.05 13.92
CA THR A 29 -17.56 27.25 13.65
C THR A 29 -16.07 27.03 13.74
N ARG A 30 -15.62 25.96 14.41
CA ARG A 30 -14.20 25.68 14.62
C ARG A 30 -13.81 24.31 14.08
N ARG A 31 -12.69 24.27 13.34
CA ARG A 31 -12.03 23.00 13.03
C ARG A 31 -11.28 22.51 14.25
N VAL A 32 -11.74 21.40 14.84
CA VAL A 32 -11.07 20.78 15.99
C VAL A 32 -9.83 19.97 15.60
N LEU A 33 -9.85 19.34 14.42
CA LEU A 33 -8.71 18.60 13.86
C LEU A 33 -8.23 19.26 12.56
N CYS A 34 -6.91 19.27 12.38
CA CYS A 34 -6.23 19.75 11.18
C CYS A 34 -6.25 18.70 10.07
N VAL A 35 -7.46 18.29 9.66
CA VAL A 35 -7.65 17.43 8.50
C VAL A 35 -7.54 18.29 7.25
N PRO A 36 -6.68 17.98 6.27
CA PRO A 36 -6.60 18.76 5.04
C PRO A 36 -7.83 18.55 4.14
N ASP A 37 -8.22 19.58 3.41
CA ASP A 37 -9.35 19.51 2.46
C ASP A 37 -9.00 18.74 1.18
N ARG A 38 -7.70 18.60 0.88
CA ARG A 38 -7.20 17.87 -0.27
C ARG A 38 -5.89 17.16 0.03
N VAL A 39 -5.77 15.93 -0.45
CA VAL A 39 -4.53 15.16 -0.45
C VAL A 39 -4.30 14.50 -1.80
N SER A 40 -3.04 14.20 -2.11
CA SER A 40 -2.71 13.46 -3.34
C SER A 40 -1.63 12.42 -3.08
N PHE A 41 -1.70 11.32 -3.83
CA PHE A 41 -0.72 10.24 -3.76
C PHE A 41 -0.37 9.73 -5.15
N GLU A 42 0.78 9.08 -5.27
CA GLU A 42 1.19 8.44 -6.52
C GLU A 42 0.64 7.02 -6.59
N TYR A 43 0.01 6.67 -7.70
CA TYR A 43 -0.56 5.35 -7.98
C TYR A 43 0.07 4.75 -9.22
N CYS A 44 0.59 3.53 -9.12
CA CYS A 44 1.14 2.81 -10.26
C CYS A 44 0.00 2.24 -11.11
N LYS A 45 -0.19 2.79 -12.30
CA LYS A 45 -1.25 2.34 -13.24
C LYS A 45 -1.03 0.93 -13.80
N HIS A 46 0.11 0.30 -13.52
CA HIS A 46 0.46 -1.03 -14.02
C HIS A 46 0.19 -2.14 -13.00
N CYS A 47 0.59 -1.94 -11.74
CA CYS A 47 0.48 -2.98 -10.69
C CYS A 47 -0.36 -2.57 -9.49
N GLY A 48 -0.96 -1.37 -9.50
CA GLY A 48 -1.80 -0.89 -8.40
C GLY A 48 -1.05 -0.52 -7.11
N SER A 49 0.29 -0.52 -7.12
CA SER A 49 1.08 -0.07 -5.98
C SER A 49 0.91 1.44 -5.74
N ILE A 50 1.00 1.85 -4.47
CA ILE A 50 0.93 3.26 -4.05
C ILE A 50 2.21 3.69 -3.36
N ARG A 51 2.53 4.98 -3.46
CA ARG A 51 3.65 5.55 -2.73
C ARG A 51 3.23 6.05 -1.36
N ILE A 52 3.81 5.46 -0.33
CA ILE A 52 3.68 5.91 1.06
C ILE A 52 5.07 6.33 1.55
N GLY A 53 5.24 7.62 1.80
CA GLY A 53 6.55 8.21 2.09
C GLY A 53 7.53 7.97 0.93
N TYR A 54 8.61 7.25 1.20
CA TYR A 54 9.64 6.90 0.22
C TYR A 54 9.49 5.50 -0.38
N LYS A 55 8.49 4.72 0.06
CA LYS A 55 8.31 3.32 -0.35
C LYS A 55 7.10 3.16 -1.26
N TRP A 56 7.21 2.21 -2.19
CA TRP A 56 6.08 1.65 -2.91
C TRP A 56 5.54 0.45 -2.14
N VAL A 57 4.24 0.45 -1.87
CA VAL A 57 3.55 -0.64 -1.19
C VAL A 57 2.36 -1.10 -2.02
N GLU A 58 1.91 -2.32 -1.77
CA GLU A 58 0.71 -2.86 -2.42
C GLU A 58 -0.52 -2.01 -2.08
N GLY A 59 -1.17 -1.48 -3.11
CA GLY A 59 -2.37 -0.66 -3.00
C GLY A 59 -3.65 -1.43 -3.36
N GLY A 60 -3.57 -2.31 -4.36
CA GLY A 60 -4.73 -3.00 -4.95
C GLY A 60 -5.38 -2.16 -6.04
N GLU A 61 -6.68 -2.36 -6.26
CA GLU A 61 -7.47 -1.51 -7.14
C GLU A 61 -7.53 -0.07 -6.63
N LEU A 62 -7.91 0.87 -7.52
CA LEU A 62 -7.78 2.30 -7.27
C LEU A 62 -8.57 2.78 -6.04
N ASP A 63 -9.73 2.19 -5.77
CA ASP A 63 -10.60 2.50 -4.64
C ASP A 63 -10.01 2.03 -3.30
N ALA A 64 -9.49 0.81 -3.26
CA ALA A 64 -8.80 0.20 -2.13
C ALA A 64 -7.50 0.97 -1.84
N ALA A 65 -6.75 1.28 -2.90
CA ALA A 65 -5.53 2.07 -2.84
C ALA A 65 -5.77 3.48 -2.28
N SER A 66 -6.81 4.16 -2.76
CA SER A 66 -7.19 5.51 -2.29
C SER A 66 -7.59 5.50 -0.82
N SER A 67 -8.43 4.54 -0.43
CA SER A 67 -8.89 4.38 0.94
C SER A 67 -7.73 4.02 1.89
N ARG A 68 -6.83 3.14 1.45
CA ARG A 68 -5.62 2.75 2.19
C ARG A 68 -4.67 3.93 2.39
N PHE A 69 -4.40 4.69 1.33
CA PHE A 69 -3.57 5.89 1.42
C PHE A 69 -4.17 6.91 2.39
N LEU A 70 -5.47 7.19 2.26
CA LEU A 70 -6.14 8.18 3.10
C LEU A 70 -6.12 7.78 4.58
N ARG A 71 -6.42 6.51 4.91
CA ARG A 71 -6.34 6.01 6.30
C ARG A 71 -4.95 6.20 6.90
N TRP A 72 -3.90 5.82 6.16
CA TRP A 72 -2.51 6.05 6.58
C TRP A 72 -2.20 7.53 6.76
N TYR A 73 -2.60 8.38 5.81
CA TYR A 73 -2.35 9.81 5.90
C TYR A 73 -3.02 10.40 7.15
N LEU A 74 -4.28 10.05 7.39
CA LEU A 74 -5.04 10.54 8.54
C LEU A 74 -4.47 10.07 9.88
N SER A 75 -3.97 8.84 9.98
CA SER A 75 -3.36 8.34 11.21
C SER A 75 -2.02 9.00 11.52
N GLU A 76 -1.22 9.31 10.50
CA GLU A 76 0.15 9.80 10.68
C GLU A 76 0.27 11.34 10.67
N ARG A 77 -0.66 12.05 10.03
CA ARG A 77 -0.49 13.49 9.72
C ARG A 77 -1.52 14.41 10.36
N VAL A 78 -2.69 13.89 10.77
CA VAL A 78 -3.71 14.73 11.41
C VAL A 78 -3.29 15.00 12.84
N THR A 79 -3.46 16.26 13.25
CA THR A 79 -3.19 16.74 14.61
C THR A 79 -4.36 17.59 15.10
N PRO A 80 -4.47 17.82 16.42
CA PRO A 80 -5.39 18.81 16.95
C PRO A 80 -5.12 20.21 16.41
N CYS A 81 -6.16 20.88 15.93
CA CYS A 81 -6.14 22.29 15.55
C CYS A 81 -6.51 23.21 16.72
N SER A 82 -7.03 22.64 17.81
CA SER A 82 -7.44 23.34 19.02
C SER A 82 -6.82 22.67 20.24
N SER A 83 -6.40 23.48 21.22
CA SER A 83 -5.94 23.02 22.53
C SER A 83 -7.05 22.36 23.36
N ASP A 84 -8.31 22.55 22.97
CA ASP A 84 -9.46 21.97 23.66
C ASP A 84 -9.60 20.46 23.40
N VAL A 85 -8.85 19.89 22.45
CA VAL A 85 -8.88 18.46 22.13
C VAL A 85 -7.98 17.68 23.08
N ALA A 86 -8.58 16.78 23.85
CA ALA A 86 -7.88 15.87 24.76
C ALA A 86 -7.41 14.59 24.05
N ALA A 87 -8.26 14.02 23.19
CA ALA A 87 -7.95 12.82 22.42
C ALA A 87 -8.83 12.75 21.17
N TYR A 88 -8.39 11.99 20.16
CA TYR A 88 -9.18 11.72 18.97
C TYR A 88 -8.82 10.37 18.36
N SER A 89 -9.74 9.79 17.59
CA SER A 89 -9.50 8.58 16.81
C SER A 89 -10.31 8.59 15.51
N LEU A 90 -9.72 8.02 14.46
CA LEU A 90 -10.39 7.84 13.17
C LEU A 90 -11.44 6.72 13.29
N VAL A 91 -12.70 7.03 12.97
CA VAL A 91 -13.83 6.10 13.06
C VAL A 91 -14.14 5.50 11.70
N SER A 92 -14.36 6.34 10.69
CA SER A 92 -14.72 5.86 9.35
C SER A 92 -14.11 6.71 8.23
N VAL A 93 -13.95 6.08 7.08
CA VAL A 93 -13.51 6.68 5.82
C VAL A 93 -14.40 6.09 4.74
N GLU A 94 -15.28 6.93 4.19
CA GLU A 94 -16.34 6.50 3.28
C GLU A 94 -16.31 7.35 2.00
N PRO A 95 -16.32 6.73 0.81
CA PRO A 95 -16.40 7.49 -0.44
C PRO A 95 -17.80 8.12 -0.58
N VAL A 96 -17.83 9.41 -0.89
CA VAL A 96 -19.07 10.18 -1.18
C VAL A 96 -19.34 10.24 -2.67
N THR A 97 -18.29 10.13 -3.48
CA THR A 97 -18.36 10.06 -4.94
C THR A 97 -17.94 8.69 -5.43
N THR A 98 -18.36 8.31 -6.64
CA THR A 98 -17.86 7.11 -7.31
C THR A 98 -16.33 7.08 -7.31
N PRO A 99 -15.70 5.98 -6.87
CA PRO A 99 -14.24 5.86 -6.86
C PRO A 99 -13.63 6.10 -8.25
N SER A 100 -12.63 6.98 -8.32
CA SER A 100 -11.93 7.34 -9.56
C SER A 100 -10.57 7.96 -9.24
N TRP A 101 -9.91 8.59 -10.22
CA TRP A 101 -8.68 9.37 -9.98
C TRP A 101 -8.88 10.52 -9.00
N ARG A 102 -10.12 10.99 -8.85
CA ARG A 102 -10.53 11.95 -7.84
C ARG A 102 -11.71 11.37 -7.08
N THR A 103 -11.57 11.23 -5.77
CA THR A 103 -12.63 10.72 -4.91
C THR A 103 -12.76 11.61 -3.70
N ILE A 104 -13.98 12.07 -3.43
CA ILE A 104 -14.31 12.81 -2.22
C ILE A 104 -14.65 11.79 -1.15
N TYR A 105 -13.98 11.87 -0.01
CA TYR A 105 -14.23 11.02 1.15
C TYR A 105 -14.85 11.83 2.28
N ARG A 106 -15.86 11.25 2.92
CA ARG A 106 -16.29 11.67 4.25
C ARG A 106 -15.47 10.89 5.26
N VAL A 107 -14.81 11.63 6.16
CA VAL A 107 -14.01 11.04 7.22
C VAL A 107 -14.60 11.44 8.55
N THR A 108 -14.85 10.46 9.41
CA THR A 108 -15.45 10.66 10.73
C THR A 108 -14.41 10.41 11.79
N PHE A 109 -14.24 11.37 12.70
CA PHE A 109 -13.41 11.22 13.89
C PHE A 109 -14.29 11.24 15.13
N SER A 110 -13.93 10.41 16.11
CA SER A 110 -14.37 10.61 17.49
C SER A 110 -13.38 11.53 18.18
N VAL A 111 -13.86 12.51 18.93
CA VAL A 111 -13.06 13.53 19.58
C VAL A 111 -13.54 13.68 21.02
N LYS A 112 -12.59 13.64 21.95
CA LYS A 112 -12.79 13.98 23.34
C LYS A 112 -12.27 15.39 23.58
N LEU A 113 -13.12 16.26 24.10
CA LEU A 113 -12.75 17.63 24.44
C LEU A 113 -12.49 17.74 25.95
N TRP A 114 -11.58 18.62 26.35
CA TRP A 114 -11.33 18.91 27.76
C TRP A 114 -12.58 19.52 28.41
N GLY A 115 -12.96 18.98 29.58
CA GLY A 115 -14.11 19.46 30.35
C GLY A 115 -15.47 19.10 29.76
N ILE A 116 -15.53 18.22 28.75
CA ILE A 116 -16.76 17.69 28.18
C ILE A 116 -16.84 16.19 28.45
N ASP A 117 -17.94 15.74 29.04
CA ASP A 117 -18.11 14.34 29.45
C ASP A 117 -18.39 13.41 28.27
N SER A 118 -19.05 13.92 27.24
CA SER A 118 -19.41 13.16 26.05
C SER A 118 -18.33 13.19 24.96
N THR A 119 -18.15 12.05 24.29
CA THR A 119 -17.39 11.99 23.04
C THR A 119 -18.23 12.56 21.92
N VAL A 120 -17.64 13.46 21.12
CA VAL A 120 -18.31 14.04 19.95
C VAL A 120 -17.76 13.44 18.67
N PHE A 121 -18.61 13.36 17.65
CA PHE A 121 -18.22 12.92 16.32
C PHE A 121 -18.15 14.12 15.39
N VAL A 122 -17.03 14.27 14.70
CA VAL A 122 -16.80 15.34 13.72
C VAL A 122 -16.53 14.74 12.35
N GLN A 123 -17.05 15.40 11.33
CA GLN A 123 -16.93 14.95 9.95
C GLN A 123 -16.17 15.97 9.12
N TYR A 124 -15.27 15.48 8.28
CA TYR A 124 -14.56 16.28 7.28
C TYR A 124 -14.77 15.68 5.89
N SER A 125 -14.78 16.55 4.89
CA SER A 125 -14.77 16.15 3.48
C SER A 125 -13.35 16.33 2.94
N VAL A 126 -12.79 15.28 2.33
CA VAL A 126 -11.41 15.27 1.82
C VAL A 126 -11.42 14.90 0.33
N ASP A 127 -10.92 15.80 -0.52
CA ASP A 127 -10.65 15.56 -1.95
C ASP A 127 -9.36 14.75 -2.09
N VAL A 128 -9.46 13.45 -2.33
CA VAL A 128 -8.32 12.56 -2.55
C VAL A 128 -8.05 12.41 -4.04
N ARG A 129 -6.80 12.68 -4.43
CA ARG A 129 -6.37 12.62 -5.84
C ARG A 129 -5.26 11.59 -6.04
N ALA A 130 -5.57 10.54 -6.79
CA ALA A 130 -4.58 9.59 -7.27
C ALA A 130 -3.87 10.15 -8.51
N LYS A 131 -2.55 10.27 -8.44
CA LYS A 131 -1.69 10.69 -9.56
C LYS A 131 -1.18 9.45 -10.29
N PRO A 132 -1.68 9.16 -11.51
CA PRO A 132 -1.23 7.99 -12.25
C PRO A 132 0.25 8.12 -12.63
N THR A 133 1.04 7.13 -12.27
CA THR A 133 2.47 7.03 -12.58
C THR A 133 2.86 5.55 -12.78
N ILE A 134 4.15 5.26 -12.88
CA ILE A 134 4.70 3.90 -12.94
C ILE A 134 5.73 3.78 -11.82
N CYS A 135 5.56 2.78 -10.95
CA CYS A 135 6.53 2.50 -9.88
C CYS A 135 7.87 2.02 -10.46
N GLN A 136 8.93 2.08 -9.66
CA GLN A 136 10.26 1.69 -10.14
C GLN A 136 10.31 0.24 -10.63
N ALA A 137 9.71 -0.70 -9.90
CA ALA A 137 9.64 -2.10 -10.32
C ALA A 137 9.00 -2.27 -11.72
N CYS A 138 7.88 -1.59 -11.99
CA CYS A 138 7.26 -1.66 -13.32
C CYS A 138 8.05 -0.92 -14.41
N LYS A 139 8.85 0.09 -14.05
CA LYS A 139 9.79 0.71 -14.99
C LYS A 139 10.91 -0.27 -15.35
N ASP A 140 11.44 -0.99 -14.37
CA ASP A 140 12.51 -1.97 -14.55
C ASP A 140 12.03 -3.13 -15.45
N VAL A 141 10.83 -3.67 -15.17
CA VAL A 141 10.16 -4.68 -16.03
C VAL A 141 10.04 -4.18 -17.47
N ARG A 142 9.52 -2.96 -17.66
CA ARG A 142 9.34 -2.38 -19.01
C ARG A 142 10.66 -2.10 -19.72
N GLY A 143 11.73 -1.86 -18.97
CA GLY A 143 13.08 -1.71 -19.50
C GLY A 143 13.76 -3.05 -19.83
N GLY A 144 13.11 -4.19 -19.57
CA GLY A 144 13.70 -5.52 -19.70
C GLY A 144 14.80 -5.80 -18.67
N ASP A 145 14.89 -4.99 -17.62
CA ASP A 145 15.94 -5.12 -16.62
C ASP A 145 15.49 -6.01 -15.46
N TYR A 146 16.32 -7.00 -15.14
CA TYR A 146 16.07 -7.97 -14.09
C TYR A 146 17.31 -8.11 -13.20
N ASN A 147 17.09 -8.53 -11.95
CA ASN A 147 18.17 -8.72 -10.98
C ASN A 147 18.45 -10.19 -10.68
N VAL A 148 17.52 -11.08 -11.04
CA VAL A 148 17.62 -12.51 -10.79
C VAL A 148 17.23 -13.29 -12.03
N LEU A 149 18.11 -14.18 -12.50
CA LEU A 149 17.81 -15.21 -13.49
C LEU A 149 17.62 -16.54 -12.76
N LEU A 150 16.39 -17.06 -12.74
CA LEU A 150 16.09 -18.38 -12.18
C LEU A 150 15.89 -19.39 -13.32
N GLN A 151 16.85 -20.29 -13.48
CA GLN A 151 16.84 -21.33 -14.50
C GLN A 151 16.36 -22.64 -13.89
N VAL A 152 15.20 -23.13 -14.31
CA VAL A 152 14.65 -24.42 -13.89
C VAL A 152 14.90 -25.43 -14.99
N ARG A 153 15.50 -26.58 -14.67
CA ARG A 153 15.85 -27.65 -15.61
C ARG A 153 15.42 -29.01 -15.09
N GLY A 154 15.12 -29.94 -16.00
CA GLY A 154 14.76 -31.32 -15.67
C GLY A 154 13.26 -31.61 -15.68
N GLU A 155 12.46 -30.71 -16.26
CA GLU A 155 11.02 -30.91 -16.47
C GLU A 155 10.54 -30.07 -17.66
N THR A 156 9.45 -30.49 -18.30
CA THR A 156 8.84 -29.77 -19.43
C THR A 156 8.17 -28.47 -18.98
N PRO A 157 8.16 -27.40 -19.82
CA PRO A 157 7.47 -26.15 -19.50
C PRO A 157 6.00 -26.34 -19.13
N LYS A 158 5.29 -27.23 -19.84
CA LYS A 158 3.88 -27.55 -19.57
C LYS A 158 3.67 -28.06 -18.14
N LYS A 159 4.50 -29.01 -17.69
CA LYS A 159 4.37 -29.58 -16.34
C LYS A 159 4.78 -28.58 -15.26
N LEU A 160 5.80 -27.76 -15.53
CA LEU A 160 6.19 -26.67 -14.66
C LEU A 160 5.06 -25.64 -14.49
N ALA A 161 4.38 -25.27 -15.58
CA ALA A 161 3.23 -24.37 -15.54
C ALA A 161 2.10 -24.94 -14.66
N GLU A 162 1.72 -26.22 -14.84
CA GLU A 162 0.71 -26.88 -13.99
C GLU A 162 1.02 -26.76 -12.49
N ILE A 163 2.29 -26.85 -12.11
CA ILE A 163 2.73 -26.81 -10.69
C ILE A 163 2.85 -25.37 -10.16
N LEU A 164 3.29 -24.44 -11.00
CA LEU A 164 3.68 -23.10 -10.59
C LEU A 164 2.57 -22.07 -10.75
N SER A 165 1.68 -22.20 -11.75
CA SER A 165 0.59 -21.24 -12.00
C SER A 165 -0.23 -20.91 -10.75
N PRO A 166 -0.66 -21.89 -9.91
CA PRO A 166 -1.42 -21.57 -8.70
C PRO A 166 -0.68 -20.67 -7.71
N VAL A 167 0.64 -20.82 -7.59
CA VAL A 167 1.47 -20.01 -6.66
C VAL A 167 1.80 -18.65 -7.25
N ILE A 168 1.99 -18.58 -8.57
CA ILE A 168 2.22 -17.33 -9.28
C ILE A 168 0.96 -16.47 -9.21
N GLU A 169 -0.20 -17.01 -9.62
CA GLU A 169 -1.48 -16.32 -9.64
C GLU A 169 -1.93 -15.85 -8.25
N ALA A 170 -1.70 -16.67 -7.21
CA ALA A 170 -2.03 -16.30 -5.83
C ALA A 170 -1.06 -15.27 -5.21
N SER A 171 0.04 -14.91 -5.87
CA SER A 171 1.04 -13.99 -5.32
C SER A 171 1.30 -12.80 -6.23
N SER A 172 0.68 -11.66 -5.90
CA SER A 172 0.93 -10.36 -6.53
C SER A 172 2.42 -9.99 -6.59
N GLN A 173 3.19 -10.37 -5.56
CA GLN A 173 4.64 -10.21 -5.55
C GLN A 173 5.33 -11.00 -6.66
N ILE A 174 5.02 -12.30 -6.84
CA ILE A 174 5.67 -13.12 -7.87
C ILE A 174 5.29 -12.59 -9.25
N MET A 175 3.99 -12.37 -9.51
CA MET A 175 3.53 -11.81 -10.78
C MET A 175 4.19 -10.47 -11.10
N GLY A 176 4.26 -9.56 -10.12
CA GLY A 176 4.91 -8.26 -10.29
C GLY A 176 6.43 -8.31 -10.43
N SER A 177 7.06 -9.43 -10.09
CA SER A 177 8.49 -9.64 -10.22
C SER A 177 8.88 -10.27 -11.55
N ILE A 178 7.99 -10.98 -12.25
CA ILE A 178 8.30 -11.64 -13.51
C ILE A 178 8.41 -10.58 -14.61
N VAL A 179 9.62 -10.44 -15.15
CA VAL A 179 9.92 -9.62 -16.33
C VAL A 179 9.61 -10.41 -17.60
N ASP A 180 10.07 -11.66 -17.64
CA ASP A 180 9.86 -12.57 -18.77
C ASP A 180 10.00 -14.05 -18.33
N ILE A 181 9.45 -14.94 -19.16
CA ILE A 181 9.56 -16.40 -19.02
C ILE A 181 10.01 -16.98 -20.36
N ILE A 182 11.22 -17.52 -20.41
CA ILE A 182 11.80 -18.11 -21.61
C ILE A 182 11.73 -19.63 -21.50
N GLU A 183 11.00 -20.27 -22.41
CA GLU A 183 10.82 -21.71 -22.42
C GLU A 183 11.87 -22.44 -23.26
N TYR A 184 12.34 -23.58 -22.75
CA TYR A 184 13.21 -24.52 -23.43
C TYR A 184 12.60 -25.91 -23.40
N SER A 185 13.07 -26.83 -24.25
CA SER A 185 12.56 -28.21 -24.31
C SER A 185 12.64 -28.95 -22.97
N ASN A 186 13.63 -28.62 -22.12
CA ASN A 186 13.90 -29.29 -20.85
C ASN A 186 13.80 -28.37 -19.62
N GLY A 187 13.15 -27.21 -19.74
CA GLY A 187 13.05 -26.28 -18.63
C GLY A 187 12.60 -24.87 -19.01
N VAL A 188 12.71 -23.95 -18.04
CA VAL A 188 12.24 -22.58 -18.17
C VAL A 188 13.19 -21.62 -17.45
N ASP A 189 13.43 -20.45 -18.03
CA ASP A 189 14.14 -19.33 -17.39
C ASP A 189 13.15 -18.24 -16.98
N PHE A 190 13.13 -17.92 -15.68
CA PHE A 190 12.37 -16.79 -15.13
C PHE A 190 13.31 -15.60 -14.94
N LEU A 191 13.01 -14.50 -15.62
CA LEU A 191 13.69 -13.22 -15.43
C LEU A 191 12.93 -12.45 -14.34
N LEU A 192 13.57 -12.22 -13.20
CA LEU A 192 12.92 -11.74 -11.98
C LEU A 192 13.56 -10.46 -11.44
N LEU A 193 12.74 -9.55 -10.92
CA LEU A 193 13.18 -8.35 -10.23
C LEU A 193 13.78 -8.63 -8.84
N ASP A 194 13.29 -9.64 -8.12
CA ASP A 194 13.67 -9.88 -6.73
C ASP A 194 13.97 -11.35 -6.38
N ARG A 195 14.87 -11.54 -5.41
CA ARG A 195 15.31 -12.87 -4.91
C ARG A 195 14.22 -13.61 -4.13
N GLY A 196 13.26 -12.88 -3.54
CA GLY A 196 12.18 -13.46 -2.76
C GLY A 196 11.21 -14.24 -3.64
N SER A 197 10.86 -13.69 -4.80
CA SER A 197 10.04 -14.35 -5.81
C SER A 197 10.71 -15.64 -6.30
N ALA A 198 12.01 -15.59 -6.62
CA ALA A 198 12.77 -16.79 -6.98
C ALA A 198 12.74 -17.85 -5.86
N SER A 199 12.95 -17.43 -4.62
CA SER A 199 12.94 -18.33 -3.45
C SER A 199 11.58 -19.01 -3.24
N LYS A 200 10.48 -18.30 -3.48
CA LYS A 200 9.12 -18.85 -3.40
C LYS A 200 8.87 -19.90 -4.49
N ILE A 201 9.29 -19.63 -5.73
CA ILE A 201 9.20 -20.60 -6.84
C ILE A 201 10.01 -21.86 -6.51
N VAL A 202 11.26 -21.72 -6.10
CA VAL A 202 12.13 -22.85 -5.69
C VAL A 202 11.51 -23.65 -4.55
N ARG A 203 10.93 -22.97 -3.54
CA ARG A 203 10.24 -23.64 -2.44
C ARG A 203 9.03 -24.45 -2.91
N GLN A 204 8.29 -23.96 -3.89
CA GLN A 204 7.17 -24.70 -4.47
C GLN A 204 7.66 -25.94 -5.22
N LEU A 205 8.69 -25.81 -6.07
CA LEU A 205 9.29 -26.95 -6.79
C LEU A 205 9.83 -28.02 -5.83
N LYS A 206 10.42 -27.60 -4.70
CA LYS A 206 10.95 -28.50 -3.67
C LYS A 206 9.89 -29.44 -3.08
N LYS A 207 8.59 -29.08 -3.15
CA LYS A 207 7.51 -29.95 -2.69
C LYS A 207 7.32 -31.18 -3.57
N HIS A 208 7.61 -31.05 -4.87
CA HIS A 208 7.37 -32.09 -5.87
C HIS A 208 8.65 -32.84 -6.25
N TYR A 209 9.80 -32.15 -6.26
CA TYR A 209 11.07 -32.70 -6.74
C TYR A 209 12.15 -32.67 -5.66
N ARG A 210 13.21 -33.44 -5.86
CA ARG A 210 14.50 -33.20 -5.21
C ARG A 210 15.25 -32.15 -6.04
N LEU A 211 15.79 -31.12 -5.37
CA LEU A 211 16.42 -30.00 -6.06
C LEU A 211 17.94 -30.01 -5.85
N LYS A 212 18.70 -29.84 -6.93
CA LYS A 212 20.08 -29.37 -6.89
C LYS A 212 20.11 -27.91 -7.32
N VAL A 213 20.58 -27.03 -6.45
CA VAL A 213 20.58 -25.58 -6.67
C VAL A 213 22.01 -25.06 -6.71
N TYR A 214 22.36 -24.39 -7.80
CA TYR A 214 23.62 -23.69 -7.98
C TYR A 214 23.36 -22.19 -8.02
N SER A 215 24.26 -21.41 -7.42
CA SER A 215 24.16 -19.95 -7.39
C SER A 215 25.46 -19.34 -7.92
N SER A 216 25.32 -18.39 -8.83
CA SER A 216 26.42 -17.57 -9.34
C SER A 216 25.98 -16.12 -9.48
N GLY A 217 26.91 -15.24 -9.89
CA GLY A 217 26.62 -13.85 -10.16
C GLY A 217 27.15 -13.45 -11.53
N GLU A 218 26.35 -12.69 -12.27
CA GLU A 218 26.73 -12.11 -13.56
C GLU A 218 26.97 -10.61 -13.40
N ASP A 219 28.11 -10.13 -13.88
CA ASP A 219 28.48 -8.73 -13.89
C ASP A 219 27.80 -8.00 -15.05
N VAL A 220 26.93 -7.02 -14.76
CA VAL A 220 26.07 -6.38 -15.78
C VAL A 220 26.28 -4.88 -15.94
N GLY A 221 27.21 -4.30 -15.17
CA GLY A 221 27.58 -2.89 -15.28
C GLY A 221 27.95 -2.29 -13.93
N VAL A 222 27.88 -0.96 -13.85
CA VAL A 222 28.28 -0.20 -12.66
C VAL A 222 27.13 0.69 -12.22
N THR A 223 26.82 0.69 -10.93
CA THR A 223 25.80 1.56 -10.33
C THR A 223 26.24 3.02 -10.37
N SER A 224 25.30 3.96 -10.21
CA SER A 224 25.59 5.40 -10.11
C SER A 224 26.55 5.78 -8.97
N ARG A 225 26.78 4.88 -8.02
CA ARG A 225 27.73 5.03 -6.91
C ARG A 225 29.10 4.35 -7.19
N GLY A 226 29.36 3.95 -8.42
CA GLY A 226 30.63 3.32 -8.82
C GLY A 226 30.79 1.86 -8.41
N ARG A 227 29.77 1.22 -7.82
CA ARG A 227 29.84 -0.20 -7.42
C ARG A 227 29.43 -1.11 -8.57
N MET A 228 30.12 -2.23 -8.75
CA MET A 228 29.76 -3.26 -9.72
C MET A 228 28.35 -3.78 -9.44
N ARG A 229 27.48 -3.71 -10.44
CA ARG A 229 26.13 -4.26 -10.40
C ARG A 229 26.19 -5.71 -10.86
N ARG A 230 25.76 -6.62 -9.98
CA ARG A 230 25.66 -8.05 -10.26
C ARG A 230 24.22 -8.54 -10.28
N ARG A 231 23.86 -9.32 -11.29
CA ARG A 231 22.65 -10.15 -11.30
C ARG A 231 22.93 -11.46 -10.58
N LEU A 232 21.93 -11.95 -9.85
CA LEU A 232 21.97 -13.30 -9.28
C LEU A 232 21.53 -14.29 -10.35
N VAL A 233 22.30 -15.34 -10.57
CA VAL A 233 21.86 -16.49 -11.38
C VAL A 233 21.66 -17.68 -10.44
N LEU A 234 20.48 -18.29 -10.52
CA LEU A 234 20.11 -19.50 -9.79
C LEU A 234 19.75 -20.60 -10.78
N SER A 235 20.57 -21.64 -10.86
CA SER A 235 20.31 -22.82 -11.70
C SER A 235 19.79 -23.96 -10.83
N VAL A 236 18.55 -24.38 -11.10
CA VAL A 236 17.80 -25.37 -10.31
C VAL A 236 17.53 -26.58 -11.18
N HIS A 237 18.14 -27.71 -10.81
CA HIS A 237 17.92 -28.99 -11.48
C HIS A 237 16.94 -29.83 -10.65
N LEU A 238 15.88 -30.26 -11.32
CA LEU A 238 14.83 -31.13 -10.79
C LEU A 238 15.24 -32.59 -10.98
N GLU A 239 15.15 -33.36 -9.90
CA GLU A 239 15.31 -34.80 -9.92
C GLU A 239 14.05 -35.45 -9.32
N GLU A 240 13.59 -36.54 -9.92
CA GLU A 240 12.48 -37.31 -9.37
C GLU A 240 12.79 -37.79 -7.95
N ARG A 241 11.78 -37.76 -7.09
CA ARG A 241 11.88 -38.37 -5.77
C ARG A 241 11.80 -39.88 -5.96
N ARG A 242 12.89 -40.59 -5.74
CA ARG A 242 12.84 -42.06 -5.59
C ARG A 242 11.87 -42.38 -4.46
N GLN A 243 10.82 -43.14 -4.79
CA GLN A 243 9.91 -43.76 -3.82
C GLN A 243 10.66 -44.73 -2.93
#